data_AF-A0AAX0RXC1-F1
#
_entry.id   AF-A0AAX0RXC1-F1
#
_cell.length_a   1.000
_cell.length_b   1.000
_cell.length_c   1.000
_cell.angle_alpha   90.00
_cell.angle_beta   90.00
_cell.angle_gamma   90.00
#
_symmetry.space_group_name_H-M   'P 1'
#
loop_
_entity.id
_entity.type
_entity.pdbx_description
1 polymer ?
#
loop_
_entity_poly.entity_id
_entity_poly.type
_entity_poly.pdbx_seq_one_letter_code
_entity_poly.pdbx_strand_id
1 'polypeptide(L)' 'MQQVLIITTILAPIVAAVVQVVKHTVNLPNNALPILSLVIGLGGASVAFPFTDMDIVLRLWAGAFAGLGGTGL' A
#
# COMPACT_ATOMS: atom_id res chain seq x y z
N MET A 1 -10.50 9.74 10.03
CA MET A 1 -10.71 9.67 8.56
C MET A 1 -9.77 10.58 7.78
N GLN A 2 -9.67 11.88 8.08
CA GLN A 2 -8.76 12.79 7.36
C GLN A 2 -7.29 12.29 7.31
N GLN A 3 -6.74 11.90 8.46
CA GLN A 3 -5.36 11.37 8.53
C GLN A 3 -5.17 10.08 7.71
N VAL A 4 -6.18 9.20 7.68
CA VAL A 4 -6.15 7.97 6.86
C VAL A 4 -6.00 8.32 5.39
N LEU A 5 -6.83 9.25 4.89
CA LEU A 5 -6.77 9.68 3.49
C LEU A 5 -5.45 10.39 3.15
N ILE A 6 -4.89 11.18 4.07
CA ILE A 6 -3.58 11.82 3.88
C ILE A 6 -2.47 10.77 3.77
N ILE A 7 -2.46 9.75 4.64
CA ILE A 7 -1.45 8.68 4.59
C ILE A 7 -1.65 7.81 3.35
N THR A 8 -2.89 7.49 2.97
CA THR A 8 -3.21 6.81 1.70
C THR A 8 -2.67 7.57 0.50
N THR A 9 -2.98 8.87 0.44
CA THR A 9 -2.25 9.96 -0.24
C THR A 9 -0.81 9.65 -0.65
N ILE A 10 -0.01 9.59 0.40
CA ILE A 10 1.45 9.52 0.37
C ILE A 10 1.93 8.10 0.07
N LEU A 11 1.26 7.08 0.60
CA LEU A 11 1.62 5.68 0.39
C LEU A 11 1.30 5.17 -1.01
N ALA A 12 0.23 5.65 -1.66
CA ALA A 12 -0.21 5.16 -2.96
C ALA A 12 0.92 5.12 -4.02
N PRO A 13 1.68 6.19 -4.30
CA PRO A 13 2.78 6.15 -5.26
C PRO A 13 3.93 5.23 -4.81
N ILE A 14 4.18 5.10 -3.51
CA ILE A 14 5.23 4.22 -2.96
C ILE A 14 4.85 2.76 -3.19
N VAL A 15 3.61 2.39 -2.84
CA VAL A 15 3.10 1.04 -3.04
C VAL A 15 3.09 0.69 -4.53
N ALA A 16 2.63 1.61 -5.39
CA ALA A 16 2.64 1.42 -6.84
C ALA A 16 4.06 1.19 -7.38
N ALA A 17 5.05 1.97 -6.93
CA ALA A 17 6.45 1.80 -7.33
C ALA A 17 7.00 0.42 -6.93
N VAL A 18 6.72 -0.05 -5.69
CA VAL A 18 7.17 -1.36 -5.24
C VAL A 18 6.49 -2.49 -6.03
N VAL A 19 5.18 -2.41 -6.25
CA VAL A 19 4.45 -3.37 -7.11
C VAL A 19 5.05 -3.42 -8.52
N GLN A 20 5.37 -2.26 -9.09
CA GLN A 20 5.98 -2.12 -10.40
C GLN A 20 7.37 -2.79 -10.45
N VAL A 21 8.19 -2.60 -9.42
CA VAL A 21 9.50 -3.27 -9.33
C VAL A 21 9.33 -4.78 -9.28
N VAL A 22 8.43 -5.29 -8.43
CA VAL A 22 8.24 -6.74 -8.27
C VAL A 22 7.76 -7.37 -9.58
N LYS A 23 6.78 -6.78 -10.27
CA LYS A 23 6.20 -7.35 -11.50
C LYS A 23 7.17 -7.30 -12.70
N HIS A 24 8.13 -6.37 -12.71
CA HIS A 24 9.20 -6.32 -13.72
C HIS A 24 10.39 -7.21 -13.36
N THR A 25 10.51 -7.64 -12.11
CA THR A 25 11.59 -8.52 -11.66
C THR A 25 11.21 -10.00 -11.76
N VAL A 26 9.93 -10.32 -11.52
CA VAL A 26 9.44 -11.70 -11.44
C VAL A 26 8.19 -11.86 -12.31
N ASN A 27 8.11 -12.96 -13.07
CA ASN A 27 6.90 -13.31 -13.82
C ASN A 27 5.79 -13.74 -12.86
N LEU A 28 4.86 -12.82 -12.61
CA LEU A 28 3.68 -13.05 -11.79
C LEU A 28 2.41 -13.04 -12.65
N PRO A 29 1.42 -13.88 -12.34
CA PRO A 29 0.14 -13.84 -13.04
C PRO A 29 -0.63 -12.56 -12.66
N ASN A 30 -1.32 -11.96 -13.62
CA ASN A 30 -2.01 -10.67 -13.43
C ASN A 30 -3.04 -10.68 -12.29
N ASN A 31 -3.65 -11.83 -12.02
CA ASN A 31 -4.62 -12.00 -10.93
C ASN A 31 -3.99 -11.95 -9.52
N ALA A 32 -2.67 -12.09 -9.40
CA ALA A 32 -1.95 -11.98 -8.13
C ALA A 32 -1.54 -10.54 -7.80
N LEU A 33 -1.56 -9.62 -8.77
CA LEU A 33 -1.17 -8.22 -8.58
C LEU A 33 -2.01 -7.49 -7.52
N PRO A 34 -3.35 -7.65 -7.45
CA PRO A 34 -4.16 -7.03 -6.41
C PRO A 34 -3.77 -7.50 -5.00
N ILE A 35 -3.54 -8.80 -4.83
CA ILE A 35 -3.12 -9.39 -3.55
C ILE A 35 -1.73 -8.86 -3.16
N LEU A 36 -0.80 -8.83 -4.11
CA LEU A 36 0.55 -8.28 -3.91
C LEU A 36 0.49 -6.82 -3.47
N SER A 37 -0.33 -5.99 -4.13
CA SER A 37 -0.50 -4.58 -3.77
C SER A 37 -1.04 -4.39 -2.36
N LEU A 38 -1.99 -5.24 -1.93
CA LEU A 38 -2.59 -5.20 -0.60
C LEU A 38 -1.54 -5.54 0.45
N VAL A 39 -0.76 -6.60 0.22
CA VAL A 39 0.31 -7.03 1.13
C VAL A 39 1.38 -5.94 1.26
N ILE A 40 1.79 -5.33 0.15
CA ILE A 40 2.75 -4.22 0.16
C ILE A 40 2.19 -3.00 0.89
N GLY A 41 0.92 -2.64 0.63
CA GLY A 41 0.25 -1.53 1.30
C GLY A 41 0.13 -1.71 2.81
N LEU A 42 -0.29 -2.90 3.25
CA LEU A 42 -0.37 -3.25 4.68
C LEU A 42 1.01 -3.27 5.33
N GLY A 43 2.01 -3.87 4.65
CA GLY A 43 3.39 -3.91 5.11
C GLY A 43 3.97 -2.51 5.29
N GLY A 44 3.86 -1.67 4.25
CA GLY A 44 4.34 -0.29 4.27
C GLY A 44 3.68 0.55 5.36
N ALA A 45 2.37 0.43 5.56
CA ALA A 45 1.68 1.18 6.60
C ALA A 45 1.97 0.67 8.02
N SER A 46 2.25 -0.63 8.19
CA SER A 46 2.63 -1.20 9.49
C SER A 46 3.94 -0.62 10.01
N VAL A 47 4.93 -0.43 9.11
CA VAL A 47 6.24 0.13 9.44
C VAL A 47 6.27 1.66 9.45
N ALA A 48 5.16 2.32 9.13
CA ALA A 48 5.07 3.78 9.12
C ALA A 48 4.96 4.43 10.51
N PHE A 49 5.08 3.65 11.59
CA PHE A 49 5.01 4.12 12.98
C PHE A 49 5.98 5.27 13.35
N PRO A 50 7.18 5.42 12.74
CA PRO A 50 8.06 6.55 13.06
C PRO A 50 7.57 7.89 12.49
N PHE A 51 6.63 7.84 11.53
CA PHE A 51 6.17 9.03 10.79
C PHE A 51 4.77 9.49 11.23
N THR A 52 4.08 8.72 12.08
CA THR A 52 2.72 9.05 12.50
C THR A 52 2.35 8.39 13.84
N ASP A 53 1.63 9.14 14.67
CA ASP A 53 1.04 8.66 15.93
C ASP A 53 -0.30 7.92 15.75
N MET A 54 -0.69 7.63 14.49
CA MET A 54 -1.94 6.93 14.22
C MET A 54 -1.96 5.53 14.86
N ASP A 55 -3.15 5.14 15.34
CA ASP A 55 -3.41 3.76 15.75
C ASP A 55 -3.06 2.79 14.61
N ILE A 56 -2.54 1.61 14.97
CA ILE A 56 -2.11 0.59 14.00
C ILE A 56 -3.26 0.16 13.08
N VAL A 57 -4.49 0.08 13.59
CA VAL A 57 -5.67 -0.29 12.80
C VAL A 57 -5.92 0.76 11.71
N LEU A 58 -5.83 2.05 12.06
CA LEU A 58 -6.04 3.13 11.10
C LEU A 58 -4.93 3.22 10.06
N ARG A 59 -3.67 2.90 10.45
CA ARG A 59 -2.55 2.79 9.51
C ARG A 59 -2.77 1.65 8.51
N LEU A 60 -3.13 0.47 9.00
CA LEU A 60 -3.40 -0.67 8.13
C LEU A 60 -4.52 -0.35 7.13
N TRP A 61 -5.59 0.32 7.54
CA TRP A 61 -6.61 0.80 6.61
C TRP A 61 -6.08 1.81 5.59
N ALA A 62 -5.24 2.76 6.01
CA ALA A 62 -4.61 3.70 5.07
C ALA A 62 -3.73 2.98 4.02
N GLY A 63 -3.00 1.94 4.45
CA GLY A 63 -2.21 1.07 3.61
C GLY A 63 -3.05 0.20 2.68
N ALA A 64 -4.15 -0.36 3.17
CA ALA A 64 -5.09 -1.14 2.36
C ALA A 64 -5.70 -0.29 1.24
N PHE A 65 -6.11 0.95 1.55
CA PHE A 65 -6.59 1.89 0.54
C PHE A 65 -5.50 2.31 -0.45
N ALA A 66 -4.26 2.49 0.02
CA ALA A 66 -3.14 2.82 -0.86
C ALA A 66 -2.82 1.67 -1.84
N GLY A 67 -2.78 0.44 -1.34
CA GLY A 67 -2.52 -0.75 -2.14
C GLY A 67 -3.65 -1.03 -3.13
N LEU A 68 -4.87 -1.19 -2.64
CA LEU A 68 -6.01 -1.53 -3.48
C LEU A 68 -6.42 -0.37 -4.42
N GLY A 69 -6.32 0.88 -3.95
CA GLY A 69 -6.61 2.07 -4.75
C GLY A 69 -5.57 2.35 -5.84
N GLY A 70 -4.30 2.00 -5.59
CA GLY A 70 -3.22 2.00 -6.59
C GLY A 70 -3.30 0.84 -7.59
N THR A 71 -4.11 -0.17 -7.26
CA THR A 71 -4.79 -1.15 -8.14
C THR A 71 -4.55 -0.95 -9.61
N GLY A 72 -5.29 0.04 -10.13
CA GLY A 72 -5.30 0.47 -11.53
C GLY A 72 -4.95 -0.64 -12.51
N LEU A 73 -5.52 -1.85 -12.35
CA LEU A 73 -5.22 -2.97 -13.23
C LEU A 73 -5.34 -2.50 -14.68
#